data_AF-X1BPW9-F1
#
_entry.id   AF-X1BPW9-F1
#
_cell.length_a   1.000
_cell.length_b   1.000
_cell.length_c   1.000
_cell.angle_alpha   90.00
_cell.angle_beta   90.00
_cell.angle_gamma   90.00
#
_symmetry.space_group_name_H-M   'P 1'
#
loop_
_entity.id
_entity.type
_entity.pdbx_description
1 polymer ?
#
loop_
_entity_poly.entity_id
_entity_poly.type
_entity_poly.pdbx_seq_one_letter_code
_entity_poly.pdbx_strand_id
1 'polypeptide(L)'
;FSVINLALPVRSLVRLIPRAYYPVAVITSIAITFIPNATRQFQHIREAQAIRGHRVRGLRGWLPLIMPLLIGGLERALGLAEAMTARGFASSEGGNQTSLTRLGMVFGLLMLLGGWLLGLIEGWQFLGIGLMILGITLIAAMLWSISRSVPRTNYNREIWGFRDFLVLIGSMVVMSAYLLPIPWIDQSTLYYNPYPILSMPGFDPLIGVVTMGLLIPLFIIKTK
;
A
#
# COMPACT_ATOMS: atom_id res chain seq x y z
N PHE A 1 6.10 9.24 12.43
CA PHE A 1 6.90 8.14 11.84
C PHE A 1 7.12 6.97 12.81
N SER A 2 7.53 7.17 14.07
CA SER A 2 7.78 6.05 15.02
C SER A 2 6.54 5.18 15.32
N VAL A 3 5.35 5.79 15.41
CA VAL A 3 4.07 5.07 15.67
C VAL A 3 3.65 4.18 14.50
N ILE A 4 3.90 4.59 13.25
CA ILE A 4 3.54 3.81 12.04
C ILE A 4 4.34 2.50 11.99
N ASN A 5 5.61 2.54 12.39
CA ASN A 5 6.50 1.37 12.35
C ASN A 5 6.19 0.34 13.46
N LEU A 6 5.55 0.77 14.54
CA LEU A 6 5.08 -0.10 15.63
C LEU A 6 3.64 -0.60 15.40
N ALA A 7 2.79 0.20 14.75
CA ALA A 7 1.37 -0.11 14.58
C ALA A 7 1.05 -0.93 13.32
N LEU A 8 1.88 -0.85 12.27
CA LEU A 8 1.63 -1.55 11.01
C LEU A 8 2.72 -2.59 10.76
N PRO A 9 2.45 -3.89 10.98
CA PRO A 9 3.41 -4.90 10.60
C PRO A 9 3.54 -4.87 9.07
N VAL A 10 4.76 -4.96 8.54
CA VAL A 10 5.07 -4.82 7.10
C VAL A 10 4.17 -5.69 6.20
N ARG A 11 3.76 -6.86 6.71
CA ARG A 11 2.75 -7.76 6.10
C ARG A 11 1.39 -7.09 5.79
N SER A 12 0.98 -6.10 6.57
CA SER A 12 -0.28 -5.36 6.37
C SER A 12 -0.17 -4.37 5.21
N LEU A 13 1.02 -3.80 4.96
CA LEU A 13 1.25 -2.95 3.79
C LEU A 13 1.19 -3.75 2.48
N VAL A 14 1.69 -5.00 2.49
CA VAL A 14 1.60 -5.91 1.33
C VAL A 14 0.14 -6.23 0.96
N ARG A 15 -0.79 -6.21 1.93
CA ARG A 15 -2.22 -6.45 1.67
C ARG A 15 -2.90 -5.35 0.86
N LEU A 16 -2.34 -4.14 0.84
CA LEU A 16 -2.85 -2.98 0.10
C LEU A 16 -2.55 -3.07 -1.40
N ILE A 17 -1.69 -3.99 -1.82
CA ILE A 17 -1.36 -4.20 -3.24
C ILE A 17 -2.64 -4.64 -4.00
N PRO A 18 -3.00 -3.97 -5.13
CA PRO A 18 -4.18 -4.29 -5.91
C PRO A 18 -4.22 -5.76 -6.37
N ARG A 19 -5.43 -6.32 -6.47
CA ARG A 19 -5.67 -7.74 -6.78
C ARG A 19 -5.05 -8.21 -8.09
N ALA A 20 -4.90 -7.31 -9.07
CA ALA A 20 -4.24 -7.59 -10.35
C ALA A 20 -2.78 -8.02 -10.19
N TYR A 21 -2.13 -7.63 -9.10
CA TYR A 21 -0.74 -7.97 -8.78
C TYR A 21 -0.66 -9.10 -7.74
N TYR A 22 -1.66 -9.97 -7.66
CA TYR A 22 -1.66 -11.09 -6.72
C TYR A 22 -0.37 -11.94 -6.76
N PRO A 23 0.17 -12.34 -7.94
CA PRO A 23 1.44 -13.06 -8.00
C PRO A 23 2.59 -12.27 -7.36
N VAL A 24 2.66 -10.97 -7.62
CA VAL A 24 3.66 -10.08 -7.00
C VAL A 24 3.47 -10.03 -5.49
N ALA A 25 2.23 -9.86 -5.01
CA ALA A 25 1.94 -9.82 -3.59
C ALA A 25 2.31 -11.13 -2.87
N VAL A 26 2.08 -12.29 -3.50
CA VAL A 26 2.49 -13.60 -2.98
C VAL A 26 4.01 -13.68 -2.90
N ILE A 27 4.73 -13.36 -3.98
CA ILE A 27 6.20 -13.38 -4.02
C ILE A 27 6.77 -12.42 -2.96
N THR A 28 6.25 -11.21 -2.85
CA THR A 28 6.66 -10.23 -1.84
C THR A 28 6.39 -10.72 -0.42
N SER A 29 5.22 -11.33 -0.16
CA SER A 29 4.90 -11.91 1.15
C SER A 29 5.85 -13.05 1.53
N ILE A 30 6.18 -13.93 0.57
CA ILE A 30 7.16 -14.99 0.76
C ILE A 30 8.53 -14.37 1.05
N ALA A 31 9.00 -13.43 0.22
CA ALA A 31 10.28 -12.76 0.41
C ALA A 31 10.40 -12.15 1.82
N ILE A 32 9.40 -11.37 2.26
CA ILE A 32 9.38 -10.74 3.59
C ILE A 32 9.45 -11.79 4.71
N THR A 33 8.76 -12.92 4.54
CA THR A 33 8.78 -14.02 5.52
C THR A 33 10.14 -14.72 5.58
N PHE A 34 10.83 -14.83 4.44
CA PHE A 34 12.11 -15.54 4.32
C PHE A 34 13.34 -14.69 4.65
N ILE A 35 13.26 -13.35 4.56
CA ILE A 35 14.35 -12.43 4.93
C ILE A 35 14.99 -12.77 6.29
N PRO A 36 14.26 -12.91 7.41
CA PRO A 36 14.88 -13.19 8.70
C PRO A 36 15.58 -14.56 8.76
N ASN A 37 15.15 -15.52 7.95
CA ASN A 37 15.81 -16.83 7.87
C ASN A 37 17.10 -16.74 7.04
N ALA A 38 17.06 -16.00 5.93
CA ALA A 38 18.24 -15.77 5.09
C ALA A 38 19.34 -15.00 5.84
N THR A 39 18.98 -14.01 6.66
CA THR A 39 19.97 -13.26 7.47
C THR A 39 20.64 -14.15 8.51
N ARG A 40 19.88 -14.99 9.22
CA ARG A 40 20.43 -15.97 10.18
C ARG A 40 21.37 -16.97 9.49
N GLN A 41 20.96 -17.54 8.37
CA GLN A 41 21.81 -18.46 7.63
C GLN A 41 23.09 -17.78 7.15
N PHE A 42 23.00 -16.54 6.66
CA PHE A 42 24.18 -15.77 6.26
C PHE A 42 25.14 -15.54 7.43
N GLN A 43 24.62 -15.24 8.63
CA GLN A 43 25.43 -15.10 9.84
C GLN A 43 26.14 -16.42 10.19
N HIS A 44 25.42 -17.55 10.20
CA HIS A 44 26.02 -18.86 10.46
C HIS A 44 27.10 -19.24 9.43
N ILE A 45 26.85 -18.98 8.13
CA ILE A 45 27.85 -19.23 7.08
C ILE A 45 29.08 -18.36 7.33
N ARG A 46 28.89 -17.07 7.66
CA ARG A 46 29.99 -16.15 7.94
C ARG A 46 30.82 -16.61 9.14
N GLU A 47 30.18 -17.05 10.23
CA GLU A 47 30.85 -17.56 11.43
C GLU A 47 31.63 -18.85 11.12
N ALA A 48 31.02 -19.79 10.39
CA ALA A 48 31.68 -21.03 9.98
C ALA A 48 32.91 -20.77 9.10
N GLN A 49 32.83 -19.80 8.18
CA GLN A 49 33.97 -19.41 7.35
C GLN A 49 35.04 -18.67 8.17
N ALA A 50 34.64 -17.87 9.17
CA ALA A 50 35.59 -17.19 10.06
C ALA A 50 36.41 -18.19 10.89
N ILE A 51 35.80 -19.29 11.37
CA ILE A 51 36.51 -20.39 12.06
C ILE A 51 37.55 -21.04 11.14
N ARG A 52 37.25 -21.14 9.83
CA ARG A 52 38.19 -21.64 8.80
C ARG A 52 39.28 -20.64 8.44
N GLY A 53 39.39 -19.51 9.14
CA GLY A 53 40.38 -18.46 8.90
C GLY A 53 40.07 -17.56 7.70
N HIS A 54 38.89 -17.71 7.09
CA HIS A 54 38.50 -16.90 5.93
C HIS A 54 38.20 -15.46 6.35
N ARG A 55 38.90 -14.51 5.72
CA ARG A 55 38.65 -13.07 5.89
C ARG A 55 38.08 -12.52 4.59
N VAL A 56 36.93 -11.85 4.69
CA VAL A 56 36.26 -11.25 3.53
C VAL A 56 37.10 -10.07 3.03
N ARG A 57 37.96 -10.30 2.04
CA ARG A 57 38.78 -9.26 1.38
C ARG A 57 38.58 -9.32 -0.12
N GLY A 58 38.14 -8.21 -0.70
CA GLY A 58 37.84 -8.09 -2.14
C GLY A 58 36.62 -8.89 -2.60
N LEU A 59 36.30 -8.80 -3.90
CA LEU A 59 35.12 -9.45 -4.49
C LEU A 59 35.18 -10.98 -4.42
N ARG A 60 36.36 -11.59 -4.60
CA ARG A 60 36.53 -13.06 -4.52
C ARG A 60 36.28 -13.61 -3.12
N GLY A 61 36.42 -12.78 -2.08
CA GLY A 61 36.15 -13.16 -0.70
C GLY A 61 34.67 -13.44 -0.38
N TRP A 62 33.74 -13.04 -1.26
CA TRP A 62 32.31 -13.21 -1.07
C TRP A 62 31.77 -14.56 -1.57
N LEU A 63 32.45 -15.17 -2.54
CA LEU A 63 32.02 -16.43 -3.17
C LEU A 63 31.75 -17.56 -2.14
N PRO A 64 32.61 -17.76 -1.11
CA PRO A 64 32.40 -18.79 -0.09
C PRO A 64 31.18 -18.53 0.83
N LEU A 65 30.67 -17.30 0.86
CA LEU A 65 29.47 -16.95 1.63
C LEU A 65 28.21 -17.04 0.77
N ILE A 66 28.29 -16.58 -0.48
CA ILE A 66 27.15 -16.53 -1.41
C ILE A 66 26.77 -17.93 -1.88
N MET A 67 27.76 -18.77 -2.26
CA MET A 67 27.47 -20.10 -2.81
C MET A 67 26.64 -20.98 -1.85
N PRO A 68 27.01 -21.14 -0.56
CA PRO A 68 26.20 -21.93 0.37
C PRO A 68 24.83 -21.29 0.68
N LEU A 69 24.76 -19.96 0.66
CA LEU A 69 23.50 -19.25 0.87
C LEU A 69 22.53 -19.49 -0.30
N LEU A 70 23.03 -19.46 -1.54
CA LEU A 70 22.23 -19.74 -2.74
C LEU A 70 21.76 -21.19 -2.77
N ILE A 71 22.65 -22.15 -2.51
CA ILE A 71 22.30 -23.58 -2.49
C ILE A 71 21.20 -23.85 -1.45
N GLY A 72 21.41 -23.42 -0.19
CA GLY A 72 20.39 -23.58 0.84
C GLY A 72 19.12 -22.77 0.59
N GLY A 73 19.24 -21.63 -0.10
CA GLY A 73 18.09 -20.85 -0.58
C GLY A 73 17.26 -21.61 -1.61
N LEU A 74 17.93 -22.26 -2.56
CA LEU A 74 17.32 -23.03 -3.64
C LEU A 74 16.67 -24.31 -3.12
N GLU A 75 17.29 -25.03 -2.19
CA GLU A 75 16.69 -26.19 -1.50
C GLU A 75 15.38 -25.81 -0.78
N ARG A 76 15.37 -24.69 -0.05
CA ARG A 76 14.15 -24.21 0.61
C ARG A 76 13.11 -23.72 -0.38
N ALA A 77 13.51 -23.09 -1.49
CA ALA A 77 12.59 -22.68 -2.54
C ALA A 77 11.92 -23.90 -3.18
N LEU A 78 12.68 -24.97 -3.45
CA LEU A 78 12.16 -26.25 -3.94
C LEU A 78 11.20 -26.88 -2.94
N GLY A 79 11.59 -27.00 -1.66
CA GLY A 79 10.70 -27.56 -0.63
C GLY A 79 9.43 -26.73 -0.43
N LEU A 80 9.50 -25.40 -0.55
CA LEU A 80 8.33 -24.53 -0.55
C LEU A 80 7.45 -24.78 -1.78
N ALA A 81 8.04 -24.87 -2.98
CA ALA A 81 7.33 -25.14 -4.21
C ALA A 81 6.61 -26.49 -4.15
N GLU A 82 7.26 -27.54 -3.66
CA GLU A 82 6.66 -28.87 -3.45
C GLU A 82 5.47 -28.80 -2.50
N ALA A 83 5.63 -28.14 -1.34
CA ALA A 83 4.55 -27.96 -0.37
C ALA A 83 3.39 -27.12 -0.93
N MET A 84 3.69 -26.10 -1.74
CA MET A 84 2.68 -25.28 -2.42
C MET A 84 1.92 -26.10 -3.47
N THR A 85 2.62 -26.93 -4.24
CA THR A 85 2.03 -27.81 -5.25
C THR A 85 1.10 -28.83 -4.60
N ALA A 86 1.53 -29.47 -3.50
CA ALA A 86 0.71 -30.42 -2.74
C ALA A 86 -0.56 -29.78 -2.12
N ARG A 87 -0.50 -28.48 -1.77
CA ARG A 87 -1.65 -27.71 -1.28
C ARG A 87 -2.54 -27.16 -2.40
N GLY A 88 -2.21 -27.41 -3.67
CA GLY A 88 -3.00 -26.98 -4.82
C GLY A 88 -2.74 -25.55 -5.29
N PHE A 89 -1.63 -24.90 -4.91
CA PHE A 89 -1.30 -23.56 -5.42
C PHE A 89 -0.98 -23.53 -6.92
N ALA A 90 -0.51 -24.65 -7.48
CA ALA A 90 -0.14 -24.76 -8.89
C ALA A 90 -1.32 -24.57 -9.87
N SER A 91 -2.58 -24.73 -9.42
CA SER A 91 -3.75 -24.57 -10.28
C SER A 91 -4.19 -23.11 -10.49
N SER A 92 -3.62 -22.15 -9.75
CA SER A 92 -4.01 -20.73 -9.84
C SER A 92 -3.08 -19.87 -10.71
N GLU A 93 -1.93 -20.40 -11.14
CA GLU A 93 -0.95 -19.62 -11.94
C GLU A 93 -1.31 -19.56 -13.43
N GLY A 94 -2.22 -20.42 -13.89
CA GLY A 94 -2.73 -20.43 -15.25
C GLY A 94 -3.94 -19.53 -15.47
N GLY A 95 -4.12 -18.47 -14.67
CA GLY A 95 -5.06 -17.41 -15.00
C GLY A 95 -4.54 -16.72 -16.25
N ASN A 96 -4.85 -17.31 -17.42
CA ASN A 96 -4.61 -16.78 -18.74
C ASN A 96 -5.03 -15.32 -18.66
N GLN A 97 -4.07 -14.40 -18.48
CA GLN A 97 -4.28 -13.01 -18.82
C GLN A 97 -4.51 -13.12 -20.30
N THR A 98 -5.79 -13.24 -20.67
CA THR A 98 -6.18 -13.48 -22.03
C THR A 98 -5.48 -12.38 -22.80
N SER A 99 -4.85 -12.74 -23.92
CA SER A 99 -4.15 -11.76 -24.77
C SER A 99 -5.02 -10.50 -24.95
N LEU A 100 -6.35 -10.69 -24.97
CA LEU A 100 -7.41 -9.70 -24.91
C LEU A 100 -7.33 -8.68 -23.75
N THR A 101 -7.12 -9.08 -22.49
CA THR A 101 -6.92 -8.13 -21.38
C THR A 101 -5.64 -7.29 -21.53
N ARG A 102 -4.54 -7.90 -21.98
CA ARG A 102 -3.28 -7.19 -22.23
C ARG A 102 -3.43 -6.20 -23.39
N LEU A 103 -4.04 -6.65 -24.49
CA LEU A 103 -4.38 -5.83 -25.65
C LEU A 103 -5.33 -4.69 -25.24
N GLY A 104 -6.33 -4.96 -24.41
CA GLY A 104 -7.27 -3.96 -23.90
C GLY A 104 -6.58 -2.86 -23.08
N MET A 105 -5.60 -3.21 -22.25
CA MET A 105 -4.78 -2.20 -21.53
C MET A 105 -3.94 -1.36 -22.49
N VAL A 106 -3.28 -1.99 -23.47
CA VAL A 106 -2.50 -1.26 -24.48
C VAL A 106 -3.39 -0.32 -25.28
N PHE A 107 -4.57 -0.79 -25.70
CA PHE A 107 -5.51 0.01 -26.46
C PHE A 107 -6.07 1.19 -25.64
N GLY A 108 -6.38 0.96 -24.37
CA GLY A 108 -6.81 2.02 -23.45
C GLY A 108 -5.72 3.08 -23.23
N LEU A 109 -4.46 2.66 -23.13
CA LEU A 109 -3.32 3.59 -23.02
C LEU A 109 -3.13 4.39 -24.31
N LEU A 110 -3.24 3.75 -25.47
CA LEU A 110 -3.18 4.42 -26.78
C LEU A 110 -4.33 5.42 -26.95
N MET A 111 -5.55 5.09 -26.51
CA MET A 111 -6.68 6.02 -26.51
C MET A 111 -6.47 7.21 -25.57
N LEU A 112 -5.86 7.00 -24.40
CA LEU A 112 -5.51 8.08 -23.48
C LEU A 112 -4.47 9.03 -24.09
N LEU A 113 -3.39 8.48 -24.67
CA LEU A 113 -2.35 9.25 -25.34
C LEU A 113 -2.89 9.98 -26.56
N GLY A 114 -3.70 9.31 -27.37
CA GLY A 114 -4.35 9.89 -28.54
C GLY A 114 -5.34 11.00 -28.16
N GLY A 115 -6.13 10.80 -27.10
CA GLY A 115 -7.06 11.81 -26.60
C GLY A 115 -6.35 13.03 -26.02
N TRP A 116 -5.23 12.81 -25.32
CA TRP A 116 -4.38 13.89 -24.84
C TRP A 116 -3.78 14.69 -26.00
N LEU A 117 -3.24 14.02 -27.03
CA LEU A 117 -2.67 14.68 -28.20
C LEU A 117 -3.72 15.46 -29.01
N LEU A 118 -4.93 14.92 -29.18
CA LEU A 118 -6.05 15.61 -29.83
C LEU A 118 -6.54 16.82 -29.03
N GLY A 119 -6.42 16.77 -27.70
CA GLY A 119 -6.75 17.89 -26.81
C GLY A 119 -5.83 19.11 -26.99
N LEU A 120 -4.63 18.93 -27.55
CA LEU A 120 -3.72 20.04 -27.87
C LEU A 120 -4.12 20.81 -29.14
N ILE A 121 -5.00 20.24 -29.99
CA ILE A 121 -5.43 20.86 -31.24
C ILE A 121 -6.66 21.75 -30.97
N GLU A 122 -6.59 23.02 -31.36
CA GLU A 122 -7.72 23.95 -31.22
C GLU A 122 -8.95 23.44 -31.99
N GLY A 123 -10.13 23.48 -31.34
CA GLY A 123 -11.41 23.04 -31.91
C GLY A 123 -11.78 21.57 -31.66
N TRP A 124 -10.82 20.70 -31.32
CA TRP A 124 -11.07 19.25 -31.13
C TRP A 124 -11.03 18.81 -29.65
N GLN A 125 -11.06 19.77 -28.73
CA GLN A 125 -10.93 19.54 -27.28
C GLN A 125 -11.99 18.59 -26.72
N PHE A 126 -13.25 18.71 -27.16
CA PHE A 126 -14.34 17.82 -26.72
C PHE A 126 -14.13 16.38 -27.17
N LEU A 127 -13.61 16.17 -28.39
CA LEU A 127 -13.26 14.85 -28.91
C LEU A 127 -12.07 14.25 -28.15
N GLY A 128 -11.06 15.07 -27.83
CA GLY A 128 -9.92 14.65 -27.00
C GLY A 128 -10.34 14.17 -25.61
N ILE A 129 -11.15 14.98 -24.90
CA ILE A 129 -11.69 14.63 -23.58
C ILE A 129 -12.54 13.35 -23.64
N GLY A 130 -13.42 13.24 -24.65
CA GLY A 130 -14.25 12.05 -24.85
C GLY A 130 -13.40 10.79 -25.04
N LEU A 131 -12.34 10.87 -25.84
CA LEU A 131 -11.43 9.76 -26.09
C LEU A 131 -10.61 9.38 -24.85
N MET A 132 -10.21 10.36 -24.03
CA MET A 132 -9.54 10.10 -22.75
C MET A 132 -10.45 9.40 -21.75
N ILE A 133 -11.71 9.83 -21.62
CA ILE A 133 -12.70 9.17 -20.75
C ILE A 133 -12.91 7.73 -21.21
N LEU A 134 -13.02 7.50 -22.52
CA LEU A 134 -13.15 6.16 -23.10
C LEU A 134 -11.92 5.29 -22.79
N GLY A 135 -10.71 5.83 -22.94
CA GLY A 135 -9.47 5.14 -22.57
C GLY A 135 -9.42 4.76 -21.08
N ILE A 136 -9.78 5.68 -20.19
CA ILE A 136 -9.82 5.45 -18.74
C ILE A 136 -10.86 4.36 -18.39
N THR A 137 -12.06 4.46 -18.93
CA THR A 137 -13.14 3.48 -18.67
C THR A 137 -12.76 2.09 -19.16
N LEU A 138 -12.12 1.98 -20.32
CA LEU A 138 -11.60 0.72 -20.86
C LEU A 138 -10.53 0.12 -19.94
N ILE A 139 -9.55 0.92 -19.48
CA ILE A 139 -8.53 0.47 -18.53
C ILE A 139 -9.16 0.01 -17.22
N ALA A 140 -10.09 0.79 -16.68
CA ALA A 140 -10.80 0.46 -15.44
C ALA A 140 -11.61 -0.84 -15.58
N ALA A 141 -12.32 -1.03 -16.69
CA ALA A 141 -13.08 -2.25 -16.97
C ALA A 141 -12.16 -3.49 -17.07
N MET A 142 -11.02 -3.37 -17.76
CA MET A 142 -10.02 -4.44 -17.87
C MET A 142 -9.41 -4.77 -16.51
N LEU A 143 -9.04 -3.77 -15.72
CA LEU A 143 -8.55 -3.96 -14.34
C LEU A 143 -9.61 -4.62 -13.44
N TRP A 144 -10.88 -4.25 -13.60
CA TRP A 144 -11.97 -4.84 -12.81
C TRP A 144 -12.23 -6.30 -13.17
N SER A 145 -12.15 -6.65 -14.46
CA SER A 145 -12.23 -8.03 -14.93
C SER A 145 -11.14 -8.91 -14.31
N ILE A 146 -9.88 -8.41 -14.32
CA ILE A 146 -8.74 -9.08 -13.67
C ILE A 146 -8.93 -9.18 -12.15
N SER A 147 -9.55 -8.19 -11.54
CA SER A 147 -9.80 -8.18 -10.10
C SER A 147 -10.83 -9.22 -9.65
N ARG A 148 -11.70 -9.71 -10.55
CA ARG A 148 -12.72 -10.73 -10.26
C ARG A 148 -12.21 -12.16 -10.37
N SER A 149 -11.16 -12.40 -11.16
CA SER A 149 -10.60 -13.74 -11.37
C SER A 149 -9.74 -14.27 -10.22
N VAL A 150 -9.46 -13.43 -9.21
CA VAL A 150 -8.68 -13.82 -8.02
C VAL A 150 -9.60 -13.93 -6.81
N PRO A 151 -10.17 -15.12 -6.50
CA PRO A 151 -10.93 -15.32 -5.28
C PRO A 151 -10.00 -15.21 -4.07
N ARG A 152 -10.19 -14.19 -3.23
CA ARG A 152 -9.53 -14.09 -1.91
C ARG A 152 -10.42 -14.74 -0.85
N THR A 153 -9.92 -15.78 -0.21
CA THR A 153 -10.43 -16.23 1.09
C THR A 153 -9.61 -15.54 2.19
N ASN A 154 -10.28 -14.73 3.01
CA ASN A 154 -9.62 -14.03 4.10
C ASN A 154 -9.91 -14.80 5.39
N TYR A 155 -8.90 -15.46 5.94
CA TYR A 155 -9.05 -16.33 7.13
C TYR A 155 -9.48 -15.54 8.38
N ASN A 156 -9.05 -14.28 8.50
CA ASN A 156 -9.54 -13.35 9.51
C ASN A 156 -10.00 -12.07 8.82
N ARG A 157 -11.30 -11.83 8.80
CA ARG A 157 -11.90 -10.60 8.28
C ARG A 157 -11.82 -9.56 9.40
N GLU A 158 -11.07 -8.48 9.19
CA GLU A 158 -11.17 -7.29 10.04
C GLU A 158 -12.53 -6.64 9.71
N ILE A 159 -13.52 -6.91 10.56
CA ILE A 159 -14.84 -6.34 10.44
C ILE A 159 -14.77 -4.97 11.11
N TRP A 160 -15.01 -3.91 10.35
CA TRP A 160 -15.12 -2.57 10.92
C TRP A 160 -16.24 -2.57 11.94
N GLY A 161 -15.89 -2.31 13.19
CA GLY A 161 -16.86 -2.18 14.26
C GLY A 161 -17.57 -0.83 14.19
N PHE A 162 -18.74 -0.75 14.83
CA PHE A 162 -19.43 0.53 15.06
C PHE A 162 -18.52 1.58 15.73
N ARG A 163 -17.59 1.10 16.57
CA ARG A 163 -16.56 1.93 17.22
C ARG A 163 -15.59 2.57 16.23
N ASP A 164 -15.15 1.83 15.22
CA ASP A 164 -14.22 2.34 14.20
C ASP A 164 -14.92 3.41 13.36
N PHE A 165 -16.22 3.24 13.10
CA PHE A 165 -17.04 4.21 12.40
C PHE A 165 -17.23 5.51 13.21
N LEU A 166 -17.42 5.41 14.53
CA LEU A 166 -17.48 6.60 15.40
C LEU A 166 -16.16 7.39 15.40
N VAL A 167 -15.02 6.70 15.47
CA VAL A 167 -13.70 7.35 15.38
C VAL A 167 -13.49 8.00 14.01
N LEU A 168 -13.92 7.34 12.94
CA LEU A 168 -13.80 7.88 11.60
C LEU A 168 -14.67 9.13 11.41
N ILE A 169 -15.95 9.08 11.81
CA ILE A 169 -16.83 10.25 11.74
C ILE A 169 -16.28 11.38 12.59
N GLY A 170 -15.87 11.11 13.82
CA GLY A 170 -15.30 12.12 14.71
C GLY A 170 -14.08 12.82 14.10
N SER A 171 -13.15 12.05 13.55
CA SER A 171 -11.96 12.62 12.89
C SER A 171 -12.28 13.34 11.58
N MET A 172 -13.25 12.85 10.80
CA MET A 172 -13.72 13.50 9.56
C MET A 172 -14.41 14.85 9.86
N VAL A 173 -15.24 14.92 10.92
CA VAL A 173 -15.91 16.15 11.36
C VAL A 173 -14.88 17.19 11.79
N VAL A 174 -13.89 16.79 12.61
CA VAL A 174 -12.78 17.66 13.02
C VAL A 174 -12.02 18.16 11.78
N MET A 175 -11.59 17.25 10.92
CA MET A 175 -10.87 17.60 9.69
C MET A 175 -11.68 18.57 8.80
N SER A 176 -12.99 18.34 8.65
CA SER A 176 -13.87 19.19 7.85
C SER A 176 -14.03 20.60 8.42
N ALA A 177 -14.14 20.73 9.75
CA ALA A 177 -14.28 22.01 10.42
C ALA A 177 -13.02 22.88 10.33
N TYR A 178 -11.85 22.23 10.28
CA TYR A 178 -10.56 22.91 10.14
C TYR A 178 -10.19 23.23 8.68
N LEU A 179 -10.65 22.44 7.69
CA LEU A 179 -10.27 22.61 6.28
C LEU A 179 -11.30 23.37 5.42
N LEU A 180 -12.60 23.25 5.69
CA LEU A 180 -13.62 23.89 4.87
C LEU A 180 -13.96 25.29 5.40
N PRO A 181 -14.03 26.32 4.53
CA PRO A 181 -14.59 27.62 4.89
C PRO A 181 -16.10 27.48 5.11
N ILE A 182 -16.48 27.09 6.32
CA ILE A 182 -17.87 26.98 6.76
C ILE A 182 -18.34 28.41 7.13
N PRO A 183 -19.46 28.90 6.58
CA PRO A 183 -19.95 30.27 6.79
C PRO A 183 -20.22 30.68 8.25
N TRP A 184 -20.29 29.69 9.15
CA TRP A 184 -20.66 29.85 10.57
C TRP A 184 -19.46 29.74 11.52
N ILE A 185 -18.24 29.57 10.99
CA ILE A 185 -17.00 29.46 11.77
C ILE A 185 -16.08 30.59 11.34
N ASP A 186 -15.79 31.51 12.27
CA ASP A 186 -14.82 32.58 12.03
C ASP A 186 -13.40 32.01 12.02
N GLN A 187 -12.93 31.63 10.83
CA GLN A 187 -11.57 31.11 10.60
C GLN A 187 -10.46 32.11 11.00
N SER A 188 -10.80 33.36 11.28
CA SER A 188 -9.90 34.38 11.83
C SER A 188 -9.37 34.01 13.23
N THR A 189 -10.10 33.20 13.99
CA THR A 189 -9.66 32.72 15.32
C THR A 189 -8.62 31.59 15.24
N LEU A 190 -8.50 30.91 14.08
CA LEU A 190 -7.47 29.88 13.85
C LEU A 190 -6.08 30.49 13.63
N TYR A 191 -6.03 31.76 13.23
CA TYR A 191 -4.80 32.50 12.95
C TYR A 191 -4.64 33.66 13.94
N TYR A 192 -3.96 33.41 15.06
CA TYR A 192 -3.65 34.47 16.01
C TYR A 192 -2.41 35.26 15.55
N ASN A 193 -2.61 36.52 15.17
CA ASN A 193 -1.52 37.46 14.92
C ASN A 193 -1.51 38.55 16.01
N PRO A 194 -0.57 38.49 16.98
CA PRO A 194 -0.49 39.44 18.11
C PRO A 194 0.10 40.81 17.75
N TYR A 195 0.52 41.03 16.50
CA TYR A 195 1.16 42.27 16.08
C TYR A 195 0.10 43.30 15.61
N PRO A 196 0.14 44.58 16.01
CA PRO A 196 1.11 45.27 16.88
C PRO A 196 0.64 45.53 18.32
N ILE A 197 -0.54 45.04 18.74
CA ILE A 197 -1.11 45.26 20.08
C ILE A 197 -1.53 43.91 20.67
N LEU A 198 -1.07 43.61 21.89
CA LEU A 198 -1.32 42.35 22.58
C LEU A 198 -2.80 42.23 22.99
N SER A 199 -3.62 41.64 22.12
CA SER A 199 -5.01 41.30 22.41
C SER A 199 -5.14 39.83 22.79
N MET A 200 -6.06 39.50 23.70
CA MET A 200 -6.29 38.11 24.09
C MET A 200 -6.90 37.34 22.90
N PRO A 201 -6.40 36.13 22.54
CA PRO A 201 -6.94 35.37 21.42
C PRO A 201 -8.43 35.12 21.63
N GLY A 202 -9.24 35.44 20.63
CA GLY A 202 -10.66 35.09 20.61
C GLY A 202 -10.79 33.57 20.58
N PHE A 203 -11.50 33.00 21.55
CA PHE A 203 -11.83 31.58 21.56
C PHE A 203 -13.26 31.42 21.06
N ASP A 204 -13.42 30.82 19.88
CA ASP A 204 -14.74 30.41 19.41
C ASP A 204 -15.13 29.10 20.12
N PRO A 205 -16.21 29.08 20.93
CA PRO A 205 -16.69 27.89 21.62
C PRO A 205 -16.97 26.72 20.67
N LEU A 206 -17.33 27.00 19.41
CA LEU A 206 -17.61 25.97 18.40
C LEU A 206 -16.37 25.15 18.06
N ILE A 207 -15.21 25.81 17.92
CA ILE A 207 -13.91 25.15 17.65
C ILE A 207 -13.48 24.31 18.85
N GLY A 208 -13.75 24.78 20.07
CA GLY A 208 -13.56 24.01 21.30
C GLY A 208 -14.36 22.72 21.34
N VAL A 209 -15.64 22.78 20.95
CA VAL A 209 -16.52 21.59 20.90
C VAL A 209 -16.06 20.61 19.81
N VAL A 210 -15.65 21.12 18.65
CA VAL A 210 -15.14 20.27 17.56
C VAL A 210 -13.86 19.56 17.98
N THR A 211 -12.91 20.25 18.60
CA THR A 211 -11.64 19.64 19.05
C THR A 211 -11.85 18.57 20.12
N MET A 212 -12.88 18.66 20.95
CA MET A 212 -13.27 17.57 21.86
C MET A 212 -13.63 16.27 21.12
N GLY A 213 -14.02 16.33 19.83
CA GLY A 213 -14.20 15.16 18.98
C GLY A 213 -12.93 14.30 18.82
N LEU A 214 -11.74 14.87 19.01
CA LEU A 214 -10.48 14.11 19.02
C LEU A 214 -10.29 13.26 20.29
N LEU A 215 -11.11 13.45 21.33
CA LEU A 215 -11.12 12.63 22.54
C LEU A 215 -11.96 11.35 22.41
N ILE A 216 -12.75 11.21 21.33
CA ILE A 216 -13.54 10.01 21.03
C ILE A 216 -12.75 8.69 21.09
N PRO A 217 -11.48 8.60 20.62
CA PRO A 217 -10.68 7.39 20.73
C PRO A 217 -10.40 6.96 22.19
N LEU A 218 -10.30 7.93 23.11
CA LEU A 218 -10.00 7.69 24.52
C LEU A 218 -11.12 6.89 25.22
N PHE A 219 -12.37 7.15 24.85
CA PHE A 219 -13.53 6.45 25.40
C PHE A 219 -13.78 5.08 24.75
N ILE A 220 -13.16 4.82 23.60
CA ILE A 220 -13.40 3.63 22.78
C ILE A 220 -12.35 2.53 23.04
N ILE A 221 -11.12 2.91 23.42
CA ILE A 221 -10.07 1.97 23.82
C ILE A 221 -10.41 1.44 25.21
N LYS A 222 -11.19 0.36 25.27
CA LYS A 222 -11.19 -0.49 26.48
C LYS A 222 -9.81 -1.14 26.56
N THR A 223 -9.04 -0.75 27.56
CA THR A 223 -7.89 -1.52 28.07
C THR A 223 -8.31 -2.98 28.22
N LYS A 224 -7.78 -3.83 27.34
CA LYS A 224 -7.62 -5.26 27.58
C LYS A 224 -6.15 -5.52 27.86
#